data_AF-A0A5V1PK55-F1
#
_entry.id   AF-A0A5V1PK55-F1
#
_cell.length_a   1.000
_cell.length_b   1.000
_cell.length_c   1.000
_cell.angle_alpha   90.00
_cell.angle_beta   90.00
_cell.angle_gamma   90.00
#
_symmetry.space_group_name_H-M   'P 1'
#
loop_
_entity.id
_entity.type
_entity.pdbx_description
1 polymer ?
#
loop_
_entity_poly.entity_id
_entity_poly.type
_entity_poly.pdbx_seq_one_letter_code
_entity_poly.pdbx_strand_id
1 'polypeptide(L)'
;MGHYTIRTNDAEDQAIKKAQEATGQASASKTFMTAILELQRNRDEIAQLRRELAQEQAKNKALVGSVQQFRNCMNVMFELAGNNKS
;
A
#
# COMPACT_ATOMS: atom_id res chain seq x y z
N MET A 1 15.38 -5.02 25.90
CA MET A 1 14.23 -5.87 25.50
C MET A 1 13.32 -6.01 26.70
N GLY A 2 12.12 -5.42 26.66
CA GLY A 2 11.15 -5.52 27.76
C GLY A 2 10.55 -6.92 27.85
N HIS A 3 10.19 -7.35 29.06
CA HIS A 3 9.49 -8.61 29.27
C HIS A 3 7.97 -8.36 29.16
N TYR A 4 7.32 -9.02 28.22
CA TYR A 4 5.87 -8.96 28.06
C TYR A 4 5.24 -10.23 28.61
N THR A 5 4.35 -10.08 29.59
CA THR A 5 3.58 -11.20 30.17
C THR A 5 2.15 -11.12 29.67
N ILE A 6 1.70 -12.18 29.01
CA ILE A 6 0.33 -12.31 28.50
C ILE A 6 -0.35 -13.41 29.32
N ARG A 7 -1.51 -13.12 29.89
CA ARG A 7 -2.35 -14.14 30.54
C ARG A 7 -3.24 -14.76 29.48
N THR A 8 -3.21 -16.08 29.38
CA THR A 8 -4.01 -16.86 28.44
C THR A 8 -4.95 -17.79 29.20
N ASN A 9 -6.09 -18.11 28.59
CA ASN A 9 -6.94 -19.22 29.00
C ASN A 9 -6.59 -20.52 28.24
N ASP A 10 -7.17 -21.65 28.63
CA ASP A 10 -6.84 -22.96 28.05
C ASP A 10 -7.09 -23.05 26.54
N ALA A 11 -8.11 -22.35 26.03
CA ALA A 11 -8.43 -22.33 24.60
C ALA A 11 -7.41 -21.50 23.81
N GLU A 12 -6.99 -20.36 24.36
CA GLU A 12 -5.92 -19.52 23.80
C GLU A 12 -4.59 -20.28 23.79
N ASP A 13 -4.24 -20.99 24.87
CA ASP A 13 -3.04 -21.82 24.94
C ASP A 13 -3.02 -22.94 23.89
N GLN A 14 -4.15 -23.58 23.62
CA GLN A 14 -4.26 -24.55 22.53
C GLN A 14 -4.09 -23.93 21.15
N ALA A 15 -4.68 -22.76 20.92
CA ALA A 15 -4.52 -22.03 19.65
C ALA A 15 -3.06 -21.63 19.43
N ILE A 16 -2.37 -21.22 20.49
CA ILE A 16 -0.96 -20.87 20.50
C ILE A 16 -0.08 -22.07 20.16
N LYS A 17 -0.32 -23.22 20.79
CA LYS A 17 0.42 -24.46 20.48
C LYS A 17 0.25 -24.87 19.03
N LYS A 18 -0.98 -24.84 18.49
CA LYS A 18 -1.24 -25.14 17.07
C LYS A 18 -0.51 -24.17 16.13
N ALA A 19 -0.51 -22.87 16.45
CA ALA A 19 0.21 -21.88 15.67
C ALA A 19 1.73 -22.08 15.75
N GLN A 20 2.25 -22.46 16.92
CA GLN A 20 3.66 -22.79 17.11
C GLN A 20 4.07 -24.01 16.25
N GLU A 21 3.26 -25.06 16.23
CA GLU A 21 3.47 -26.26 15.40
C GLU A 21 3.44 -25.91 13.90
N ALA A 22 2.45 -25.13 13.45
CA ALA A 22 2.32 -24.72 12.06
C ALA A 22 3.46 -23.83 11.57
N THR A 23 4.08 -23.05 12.47
CA THR A 23 5.19 -22.13 12.14
C THR A 23 6.58 -22.73 12.39
N GLY A 24 6.67 -23.92 12.99
CA GLY A 24 7.93 -24.59 13.32
C GLY A 24 8.80 -23.85 14.36
N GLN A 25 8.21 -22.95 15.14
CA GLN A 25 8.92 -22.09 16.09
C GLN A 25 9.11 -22.80 17.45
N ALA A 26 10.23 -22.51 18.12
CA ALA A 26 10.61 -23.18 19.38
C ALA A 26 9.77 -22.75 20.60
N SER A 27 9.12 -21.58 20.56
CA SER A 27 8.22 -21.14 21.62
C SER A 27 7.09 -20.24 21.11
N ALA A 28 5.94 -20.35 21.76
CA ALA A 28 4.80 -19.45 21.65
C ALA A 28 5.19 -17.96 21.66
N SER A 29 6.03 -17.57 22.62
CA SER A 29 6.48 -16.19 22.79
C SER A 29 7.32 -15.69 21.60
N LYS A 30 8.11 -16.57 20.97
CA LYS A 30 8.85 -16.23 19.75
C LYS A 30 7.93 -16.11 18.53
N THR A 31 6.92 -16.98 18.42
CA THR A 31 5.87 -16.88 17.38
C THR A 31 5.13 -15.55 17.49
N PHE A 32 4.70 -15.17 18.69
CA PHE A 32 4.01 -13.90 18.90
C PHE A 32 4.86 -12.67 18.62
N MET A 33 6.11 -12.63 19.10
CA MET A 33 6.99 -11.51 18.80
C MET A 33 7.24 -11.37 17.30
N THR A 34 7.47 -12.48 16.60
CA THR A 34 7.63 -12.48 15.14
C THR A 34 6.38 -11.93 14.45
N ALA A 35 5.20 -12.44 14.80
CA ALA A 35 3.93 -11.99 14.23
C ALA A 35 3.65 -10.50 14.51
N ILE A 36 3.99 -10.00 15.71
CA ILE A 36 3.84 -8.58 16.05
C ILE A 36 4.77 -7.71 15.20
N LEU A 37 6.03 -8.12 15.05
CA LEU A 37 7.01 -7.39 14.23
C LEU A 37 6.63 -7.40 12.75
N GLU A 38 6.18 -8.53 12.23
CA GLU A 38 5.68 -8.64 10.86
C GLU A 38 4.43 -7.79 10.65
N LEU A 39 3.50 -7.77 11.60
CA LEU A 39 2.32 -6.91 11.53
C LEU A 39 2.71 -5.42 11.51
N GLN A 40 3.69 -5.01 12.32
CA GLN A 40 4.21 -3.63 12.31
C GLN A 40 4.83 -3.30 10.96
N ARG A 41 5.72 -4.16 10.45
CA ARG A 41 6.34 -4.00 9.14
C ARG A 41 5.30 -3.88 8.02
N ASN A 42 4.29 -4.75 8.03
CA ASN A 42 3.21 -4.74 7.03
C ASN A 42 2.39 -3.45 7.11
N ARG A 43 2.16 -2.91 8.31
CA ARG A 43 1.48 -1.61 8.47
C ARG A 43 2.28 -0.46 7.89
N ASP A 44 3.60 -0.45 8.13
CA ASP A 44 4.50 0.57 7.59
C ASP A 44 4.56 0.49 6.06
N GLU A 45 4.65 -0.72 5.51
CA GLU A 45 4.63 -0.97 4.06
C GLU A 45 3.30 -0.53 3.43
N ILE A 46 2.16 -0.83 4.05
CA ILE A 46 0.85 -0.33 3.60
C ILE A 46 0.81 1.20 3.61
N ALA A 47 1.35 1.84 4.64
CA ALA A 47 1.39 3.30 4.71
C ALA A 47 2.29 3.89 3.61
N GLN A 48 3.39 3.24 3.26
CA GLN A 48 4.23 3.62 2.13
C GLN A 48 3.50 3.45 0.79
N LEU A 49 2.92 2.29 0.52
CA LEU A 49 2.19 2.00 -0.72
C LEU A 49 1.03 2.98 -0.93
N ARG A 50 0.31 3.36 0.13
CA ARG A 50 -0.75 4.38 0.04
C ARG A 50 -0.21 5.74 -0.40
N ARG A 51 0.98 6.14 0.07
CA ARG A 51 1.62 7.40 -0.36
C ARG A 51 2.05 7.35 -1.81
N GLU A 52 2.66 6.24 -2.24
CA GLU A 52 3.07 6.03 -3.63
C GLU A 52 1.85 6.04 -4.57
N LEU A 53 0.76 5.37 -4.19
CA LEU A 53 -0.49 5.38 -4.95
C LEU A 53 -1.06 6.81 -5.08
N ALA A 54 -1.09 7.57 -4.00
CA ALA A 54 -1.57 8.96 -4.04
C ALA A 54 -0.71 9.84 -4.96
N GLN A 55 0.62 9.65 -4.93
CA GLN A 55 1.53 10.35 -5.82
C GLN A 55 1.29 9.99 -7.28
N GLU A 56 1.12 8.71 -7.59
CA GLU A 56 0.89 8.24 -8.96
C GLU A 56 -0.46 8.72 -9.51
N GLN A 57 -1.51 8.75 -8.67
CA GLN A 57 -2.79 9.35 -9.02
C GLN A 57 -2.67 10.85 -9.33
N ALA A 58 -1.85 11.59 -8.56
CA ALA A 58 -1.61 13.00 -8.82
C ALA A 58 -0.88 13.22 -10.16
N LYS A 59 0.14 12.42 -10.46
CA LYS A 59 0.83 12.44 -11.76
C LYS A 59 -0.12 12.11 -12.91
N ASN A 60 -0.95 11.09 -12.76
CA ASN A 60 -1.92 10.69 -13.78
C ASN A 60 -2.91 11.83 -14.07
N LYS A 61 -3.45 12.49 -13.04
CA LYS A 61 -4.31 13.67 -13.20
C LYS A 61 -3.60 14.80 -13.95
N ALA A 62 -2.33 15.07 -13.64
CA ALA A 62 -1.55 16.08 -14.36
C ALA A 62 -1.34 15.69 -15.83
N LEU A 63 -1.05 14.42 -16.12
CA LEU A 63 -0.90 13.91 -17.48
C LEU A 63 -2.20 14.04 -18.28
N VAL A 64 -3.34 13.66 -17.70
CA VAL A 64 -4.66 13.82 -18.33
C VAL A 64 -4.93 15.28 -18.66
N GLY A 65 -4.61 16.21 -17.74
CA GLY A 65 -4.71 17.65 -17.99
C GLY A 65 -3.84 18.11 -19.16
N SER A 66 -2.60 17.65 -19.23
CA SER A 66 -1.67 17.97 -20.33
C SER A 66 -2.16 17.44 -21.68
N VAL A 67 -2.66 16.21 -21.74
CA VAL A 67 -3.22 15.63 -22.97
C VAL A 67 -4.45 16.43 -23.44
N GLN A 68 -5.31 16.85 -22.52
CA GLN A 68 -6.47 17.66 -22.88
C GLN A 68 -6.06 19.04 -23.42
N GLN A 69 -5.07 19.68 -22.79
CA GLN A 69 -4.52 20.95 -23.29
C GLN A 69 -3.91 20.79 -24.68
N PHE A 70 -3.12 19.73 -24.89
CA PHE A 70 -2.56 19.42 -26.20
C PHE A 70 -3.65 19.28 -27.27
N ARG A 71 -4.71 18.51 -26.97
CA ARG A 71 -5.85 18.34 -27.88
C ARG A 71 -6.52 19.69 -28.21
N ASN A 72 -6.73 20.54 -27.21
CA ASN A 72 -7.32 21.86 -27.44
C ASN A 72 -6.42 22.73 -28.33
N CYS A 73 -5.11 22.75 -28.09
CA CYS A 73 -4.15 23.48 -28.92
C CYS A 73 -4.16 22.98 -30.38
N MET A 74 -4.20 21.66 -30.58
CA MET A 74 -4.27 21.07 -31.92
C MET A 74 -5.54 21.47 -32.67
N ASN A 75 -6.70 21.44 -31.99
CA ASN A 75 -7.96 21.88 -32.59
C ASN A 75 -7.89 23.34 -33.04
N VAL A 76 -7.37 24.23 -32.19
CA VAL A 76 -7.19 25.66 -32.52
C VAL A 76 -6.26 25.83 -33.72
N MET A 77 -5.14 25.11 -33.79
CA MET A 77 -4.24 25.19 -34.95
C MET A 77 -4.92 24.74 -36.25
N PHE A 78 -5.71 23.66 -36.21
CA PHE A 78 -6.42 23.19 -37.39
C PHE A 78 -7.52 24.16 -37.85
N GLU A 79 -8.26 24.77 -36.92
CA GLU A 79 -9.25 25.81 -37.24
C GLU A 79 -8.60 27.03 -37.89
N LEU A 80 -7.47 27.50 -37.34
CA LEU A 80 -6.69 28.60 -37.91
C LEU A 80 -6.14 28.26 -39.31
N ALA A 81 -5.70 27.01 -39.54
CA ALA A 81 -5.23 26.57 -40.85
C ALA A 81 -6.36 26.41 -41.88
N GLY A 82 -7.58 26.07 -41.45
CA GLY A 82 -8.76 25.99 -42.31
C GLY A 82 -9.28 27.37 -42.74
N ASN A 83 -9.27 28.34 -41.82
CA ASN A 83 -9.72 29.71 -42.10
C ASN A 83 -8.76 30.51 -42.98
N ASN A 84 -7.49 30.12 -43.09
CA ASN A 84 -6.50 30.74 -43.99
C ASN A 84 -6.55 30.21 -45.43
N LYS A 85 -7.49 29.33 -45.77
CA LYS A 85 -7.70 28.77 -47.14
C LYS A 85 -8.88 29.39 -47.89
N SER A 86 -9.46 30.48 -47.39
CA SER A 86 -10.55 31.21 -48.03
C SER A 86 -10.10 32.58 -48.53
#